data_AF-A0A7C1HVS7-F1
#
_entry.id   AF-A0A7C1HVS7-F1
#
_cell.length_a   1.000
_cell.length_b   1.000
_cell.length_c   1.000
_cell.angle_alpha   90.00
_cell.angle_beta   90.00
_cell.angle_gamma   90.00
#
_symmetry.space_group_name_H-M   'P 1'
#
loop_
_entity.id
_entity.type
_entity.pdbx_description
1 polymer ?
#
loop_
_entity_poly.entity_id
_entity_poly.type
_entity_poly.pdbx_seq_one_letter_code
_entity_poly.pdbx_strand_id
1 'polypeptide(L)'
;MRSNLEHKTSSGLKIRPNFNKSPYIQVNGTDGECFAGWDGITRELNRALSAAGNARNVVVLETYQGVHDEEILEAVVPGCHIDAVFHTRDIFLSEEKINALVYPDLTDDRIFGYLSRLNMIDFMDHEMLEVMQTVLKEKHSGNILVYGHGASLVAPDPDLLVYADMARWEIQLRMRRDEVSNLGVDNREETFEQQYKRGFFLDWRVCDRLKKKLMHRWDYVLDTNLRDHPKMLTGRAMNRALSHAYTRPFSVVPYFDPGPWGGQWMKETLDLDREAENYAWCFNCIPEENSVCLKFGDVLFETPSVNLVFADPVKLLGDAVHARFGDEFPIRFDFLDTMEGGNLSLQVHPLTEYIQEHFGMHYTQDESYYLVDAGEGASVFLGLREGIDREAMIRELQEAEKTGGFFDADKYVMNWPARKHDHFLIPAGTIHCSGKNGMVLEISSTPYIFTFKLWDWGRKGLDGKPRPINIRHGINVIQWDRTESWVGENLINRIEEVDRGDGWVEERTGLHRREFIETRRHWFTGK
;
A
#
# COMPACT_ATOMS: atom_id res chain seq x y z
N MET A 1 -12.00 -36.68 -20.71
CA MET A 1 -12.11 -37.41 -19.42
C MET A 1 -10.79 -37.26 -18.69
N ARG A 2 -10.70 -36.31 -17.76
CA ARG A 2 -9.59 -36.19 -16.81
C ARG A 2 -10.24 -36.00 -15.44
N SER A 3 -9.81 -36.82 -14.50
CA SER A 3 -10.40 -37.02 -13.19
C SER A 3 -10.21 -35.78 -12.32
N ASN A 4 -11.32 -35.23 -11.82
CA ASN A 4 -11.32 -34.38 -10.65
C ASN A 4 -10.92 -35.26 -9.46
N LEU A 5 -9.78 -34.96 -8.85
CA LEU A 5 -9.50 -35.44 -7.49
C LEU A 5 -10.27 -34.52 -6.55
N GLU A 6 -11.32 -35.10 -5.96
CA GLU A 6 -12.35 -34.43 -5.17
C GLU A 6 -11.99 -34.51 -3.68
N HIS A 7 -11.60 -33.39 -3.07
CA HIS A 7 -11.50 -33.32 -1.62
C HIS A 7 -12.88 -33.06 -1.00
N LYS A 8 -13.33 -34.01 -0.17
CA LYS A 8 -14.55 -33.91 0.64
C LYS A 8 -14.24 -33.21 1.96
N THR A 9 -14.88 -32.07 2.22
CA THR A 9 -15.01 -31.55 3.59
C THR A 9 -16.10 -32.33 4.33
N SER A 10 -15.97 -32.43 5.66
CA SER A 10 -16.82 -33.22 6.56
C SER A 10 -18.30 -32.80 6.63
N SER A 11 -18.73 -31.77 5.88
CA SER A 11 -20.12 -31.30 5.84
C SER A 11 -20.79 -31.29 4.46
N GLY A 12 -20.11 -31.69 3.37
CA GLY A 12 -20.74 -31.88 2.05
C GLY A 12 -21.38 -30.64 1.39
N LEU A 13 -21.33 -29.46 2.00
CA LEU A 13 -21.76 -28.21 1.40
C LEU A 13 -20.59 -27.58 0.61
N LYS A 14 -20.73 -27.55 -0.72
CA LYS A 14 -19.90 -26.73 -1.60
C LYS A 14 -20.21 -25.26 -1.33
N ILE A 15 -19.43 -24.61 -0.47
CA ILE A 15 -19.49 -23.15 -0.32
C ILE A 15 -18.92 -22.57 -1.61
N ARG A 16 -19.73 -21.82 -2.36
CA ARG A 16 -19.21 -21.02 -3.47
C ARG A 16 -18.32 -19.93 -2.87
N PRO A 17 -17.09 -19.72 -3.39
CA PRO A 17 -16.30 -18.56 -3.04
C PRO A 17 -17.15 -17.29 -3.11
N ASN A 18 -17.24 -16.56 -2.01
CA ASN A 18 -18.05 -15.35 -1.87
C ASN A 18 -17.19 -14.09 -1.63
N PHE A 19 -15.87 -14.24 -1.73
CA PHE A 19 -14.93 -13.14 -1.59
C PHE A 19 -15.04 -12.21 -2.80
N ASN A 20 -15.27 -10.92 -2.54
CA ASN A 20 -15.42 -9.94 -3.60
C ASN A 20 -14.03 -9.42 -4.03
N LYS A 21 -13.53 -9.92 -5.17
CA LYS A 21 -12.24 -9.53 -5.75
C LYS A 21 -12.26 -8.16 -6.45
N SER A 22 -13.44 -7.60 -6.70
CA SER A 22 -13.59 -6.33 -7.42
C SER A 22 -14.72 -5.51 -6.80
N PRO A 23 -14.58 -5.13 -5.51
CA PRO A 23 -15.57 -4.30 -4.84
C PRO A 23 -15.63 -2.92 -5.49
N TYR A 24 -16.82 -2.33 -5.51
CA TYR A 24 -17.02 -1.00 -6.05
C TYR A 24 -18.10 -0.25 -5.28
N ILE A 25 -18.02 1.08 -5.32
CA ILE A 25 -19.06 1.97 -4.83
C ILE A 25 -19.88 2.42 -6.04
N GLN A 26 -21.19 2.12 -6.03
CA GLN A 26 -22.11 2.64 -7.03
C GLN A 26 -22.33 4.15 -6.83
N VAL A 27 -22.02 4.95 -7.85
CA VAL A 27 -22.23 6.40 -7.89
C VAL A 27 -23.36 6.73 -8.86
N ASN A 28 -24.35 7.50 -8.40
CA ASN A 28 -25.54 7.86 -9.18
C ASN A 28 -25.65 9.38 -9.34
N GLY A 29 -26.25 9.83 -10.46
CA GLY A 29 -26.61 11.23 -10.68
C GLY A 29 -25.45 12.12 -11.16
N THR A 30 -24.54 11.55 -11.94
CA THR A 30 -23.41 12.20 -12.63
C THR A 30 -23.29 11.67 -14.06
N ASP A 31 -24.43 11.47 -14.72
CA ASP A 31 -24.48 10.93 -16.08
C ASP A 31 -23.76 11.87 -17.05
N GLY A 32 -22.88 11.32 -17.89
CA GLY A 32 -22.07 12.11 -18.83
C GLY A 32 -20.86 12.81 -18.23
N GLU A 33 -20.50 12.53 -16.98
CA GLU A 33 -19.28 13.07 -16.33
C GLU A 33 -18.13 12.06 -16.24
N CYS A 34 -18.28 10.92 -16.90
CA CYS A 34 -17.27 9.86 -16.98
C CYS A 34 -16.99 9.52 -18.44
N PHE A 35 -15.71 9.57 -18.82
CA PHE A 35 -15.25 9.43 -20.20
C PHE A 35 -14.26 8.27 -20.26
N ALA A 36 -14.59 7.22 -21.01
CA ALA A 36 -13.72 6.06 -21.18
C ALA A 36 -12.98 6.11 -22.52
N GLY A 37 -11.70 5.73 -22.49
CA GLY A 37 -10.82 5.71 -23.66
C GLY A 37 -10.38 7.09 -24.15
N TRP A 38 -9.24 7.13 -24.84
CA TRP A 38 -8.63 8.37 -25.31
C TRP A 38 -9.55 9.20 -26.22
N ASP A 39 -10.35 8.57 -27.07
CA ASP A 39 -11.34 9.27 -27.92
C ASP A 39 -12.42 9.98 -27.11
N GLY A 40 -12.88 9.37 -26.01
CA GLY A 40 -13.86 10.00 -25.11
C GLY A 40 -13.25 11.18 -24.37
N ILE A 41 -12.04 10.97 -23.86
CA ILE A 41 -11.27 11.94 -23.07
C ILE A 41 -10.93 13.18 -23.89
N THR A 42 -10.30 13.00 -25.05
CA THR A 42 -9.85 14.12 -25.90
C THR A 42 -11.03 14.93 -26.46
N ARG A 43 -12.15 14.30 -26.79
CA ARG A 43 -13.39 15.00 -27.17
C ARG A 43 -13.92 15.88 -26.04
N GLU A 44 -13.89 15.38 -24.81
CA GLU A 44 -14.30 16.17 -23.64
C GLU A 44 -13.35 17.34 -23.37
N LEU A 45 -12.04 17.11 -23.41
CA LEU A 45 -11.06 18.17 -23.22
C LEU A 45 -11.23 19.27 -24.28
N ASN A 46 -11.40 18.89 -25.56
CA ASN A 46 -11.71 19.84 -26.63
C ASN A 46 -13.02 20.62 -26.39
N ARG A 47 -14.06 19.95 -25.88
CA ARG A 47 -15.33 20.61 -25.53
C ARG A 47 -15.11 21.67 -24.45
N ALA A 48 -14.35 21.33 -23.40
CA ALA A 48 -14.04 22.24 -22.31
C ALA A 48 -13.20 23.44 -22.77
N LEU A 49 -12.15 23.20 -23.56
CA LEU A 49 -11.32 24.23 -24.17
C LEU A 49 -12.12 25.17 -25.08
N SER A 50 -13.00 24.61 -25.91
CA SER A 50 -13.84 25.40 -26.82
C SER A 50 -14.90 26.22 -26.07
N ALA A 51 -15.44 25.70 -24.97
CA ALA A 51 -16.44 26.39 -24.17
C ALA A 51 -15.91 27.65 -23.48
N ALA A 52 -14.60 27.69 -23.18
CA ALA A 52 -13.96 28.88 -22.62
C ALA A 52 -13.89 30.04 -23.63
N GLY A 53 -13.85 29.75 -24.94
CA GLY A 53 -13.81 30.76 -26.00
C GLY A 53 -12.54 31.61 -26.02
N ASN A 54 -11.48 31.16 -25.34
CA ASN A 54 -10.22 31.90 -25.24
C ASN A 54 -9.37 31.73 -26.51
N ALA A 55 -8.65 32.78 -26.89
CA ALA A 55 -7.67 32.71 -27.98
C ALA A 55 -6.43 31.85 -27.62
N ARG A 56 -6.19 31.68 -26.31
CA ARG A 56 -5.10 30.93 -25.69
C ARG A 56 -5.69 30.07 -24.58
N ASN A 57 -5.34 28.79 -24.56
CA ASN A 57 -5.70 27.90 -23.46
C ASN A 57 -4.44 27.23 -22.89
N VAL A 58 -4.30 27.22 -21.58
CA VAL A 58 -3.26 26.47 -20.86
C VAL A 58 -3.90 25.28 -20.17
N VAL A 59 -3.53 24.09 -20.62
CA VAL A 59 -3.85 22.83 -19.97
C VAL A 59 -2.68 22.41 -19.11
N VAL A 60 -2.90 22.26 -17.82
CA VAL A 60 -1.99 21.54 -16.94
C VAL A 60 -2.43 20.09 -16.90
N LEU A 61 -1.52 19.19 -17.26
CA LEU A 61 -1.64 17.77 -17.01
C LEU A 61 -0.59 17.39 -15.96
N GLU A 62 -1.04 17.43 -14.71
CA GLU A 62 -0.25 17.08 -13.54
C GLU A 62 -0.22 15.56 -13.40
N THR A 63 0.95 14.97 -13.29
CA THR A 63 1.10 13.51 -13.21
C THR A 63 1.59 13.09 -11.82
N TYR A 64 0.97 12.05 -11.26
CA TYR A 64 1.55 11.32 -10.14
C TYR A 64 2.71 10.43 -10.63
N GLN A 65 3.64 10.07 -9.72
CA GLN A 65 4.76 9.17 -10.06
C GLN A 65 4.24 7.82 -10.59
N GLY A 66 4.88 7.27 -11.62
CA GLY A 66 4.52 5.99 -12.24
C GLY A 66 3.59 6.07 -13.45
N VAL A 67 3.14 7.28 -13.85
CA VAL A 67 2.36 7.50 -15.07
C VAL A 67 3.19 7.14 -16.32
N HIS A 68 2.56 6.47 -17.28
CA HIS A 68 3.18 6.19 -18.58
C HIS A 68 3.08 7.44 -19.46
N ASP A 69 4.15 8.22 -19.50
CA ASP A 69 4.14 9.52 -20.17
C ASP A 69 3.79 9.46 -21.66
N GLU A 70 4.33 8.46 -22.36
CA GLU A 70 4.14 8.28 -23.80
C GLU A 70 2.65 8.07 -24.14
N GLU A 71 1.95 7.23 -23.37
CA GLU A 71 0.53 6.94 -23.59
C GLU A 71 -0.33 8.21 -23.57
N ILE A 72 -0.08 9.07 -22.57
CA ILE A 72 -0.84 10.31 -22.41
C ILE A 72 -0.48 11.31 -23.50
N LEU A 73 0.81 11.52 -23.76
CA LEU A 73 1.27 12.52 -24.73
C LEU A 73 0.83 12.16 -26.15
N GLU A 74 0.93 10.88 -26.55
CA GLU A 74 0.50 10.40 -27.87
C GLU A 74 -1.00 10.56 -28.11
N ALA A 75 -1.82 10.53 -27.05
CA ALA A 75 -3.26 10.76 -27.15
C ALA A 75 -3.63 12.24 -27.07
N VAL A 76 -3.15 12.95 -26.05
CA VAL A 76 -3.61 14.30 -25.70
C VAL A 76 -3.07 15.35 -26.66
N VAL A 77 -1.80 15.25 -27.09
CA VAL A 77 -1.19 16.24 -27.99
C VAL A 77 -1.94 16.34 -29.32
N PRO A 78 -2.10 15.25 -30.10
CA PRO A 78 -2.87 15.31 -31.33
C PRO A 78 -4.38 15.46 -31.06
N GLY A 79 -4.90 14.77 -30.04
CA GLY A 79 -6.33 14.73 -29.75
C GLY A 79 -6.89 16.08 -29.32
N CYS A 80 -6.11 16.92 -28.63
CA CYS A 80 -6.52 18.25 -28.16
C CYS A 80 -5.93 19.40 -29.00
N HIS A 81 -5.32 19.09 -30.15
CA HIS A 81 -4.70 20.07 -31.05
C HIS A 81 -3.70 20.97 -30.30
N ILE A 82 -2.80 20.38 -29.52
CA ILE A 82 -1.81 21.13 -28.73
C ILE A 82 -0.75 21.75 -29.65
N ASP A 83 -0.58 23.07 -29.53
CA ASP A 83 0.37 23.88 -30.31
C ASP A 83 1.77 23.94 -29.69
N ALA A 84 1.85 23.80 -28.36
CA ALA A 84 3.11 23.83 -27.62
C ALA A 84 3.04 22.96 -26.37
N VAL A 85 4.11 22.23 -26.08
CA VAL A 85 4.25 21.42 -24.87
C VAL A 85 5.43 21.92 -24.04
N PHE A 86 5.21 22.12 -22.74
CA PHE A 86 6.22 22.44 -21.75
C PHE A 86 6.35 21.26 -20.80
N HIS A 87 7.48 20.56 -20.84
CA HIS A 87 7.71 19.41 -19.96
C HIS A 87 8.42 19.84 -18.69
N THR A 88 7.89 19.47 -17.52
CA THR A 88 8.54 19.83 -16.26
C THR A 88 9.87 19.12 -16.06
N ARG A 89 10.11 17.96 -16.70
CA ARG A 89 11.41 17.28 -16.67
C ARG A 89 12.57 18.17 -17.15
N ASP A 90 12.29 19.15 -18.01
CA ASP A 90 13.31 20.06 -18.56
C ASP A 90 13.78 21.11 -17.54
N ILE A 91 13.06 21.26 -16.42
CA ILE A 91 13.39 22.20 -15.33
C ILE A 91 13.70 21.49 -14.01
N PHE A 92 13.79 20.17 -14.01
CA PHE A 92 14.24 19.44 -12.84
C PHE A 92 15.75 19.67 -12.62
N LEU A 93 16.17 19.61 -11.37
CA LEU A 93 17.59 19.53 -11.03
C LEU A 93 18.22 18.30 -11.71
N SER A 94 19.54 18.35 -11.95
CA SER A 94 20.24 17.18 -12.47
C SER A 94 20.14 16.00 -11.51
N GLU A 95 20.22 14.77 -12.03
CA GLU A 95 20.15 13.55 -11.20
C GLU A 95 21.17 13.54 -10.07
N GLU A 96 22.39 14.05 -10.30
CA GLU A 96 23.43 14.20 -9.27
C GLU A 96 22.96 15.09 -8.12
N LYS A 97 22.35 16.24 -8.43
CA LYS A 97 21.81 17.17 -7.43
C LYS A 97 20.62 16.56 -6.70
N ILE A 98 19.74 15.85 -7.41
CA ILE A 98 18.58 15.17 -6.80
C ILE A 98 19.06 14.07 -5.87
N ASN A 99 19.99 13.21 -6.30
CA ASN A 99 20.54 12.15 -5.45
C ASN A 99 21.22 12.71 -4.20
N ALA A 100 21.96 13.82 -4.32
CA ALA A 100 22.52 14.52 -3.17
C ALA A 100 21.46 15.13 -2.24
N LEU A 101 20.38 15.69 -2.82
CA LEU A 101 19.25 16.28 -2.09
C LEU A 101 18.50 15.24 -1.25
N VAL A 102 18.29 14.04 -1.80
CA VAL A 102 17.47 12.99 -1.17
C VAL A 102 18.26 12.05 -0.27
N TYR A 103 19.60 12.01 -0.41
CA TYR A 103 20.47 11.12 0.37
C TYR A 103 20.29 11.21 1.89
N PRO A 104 20.10 12.39 2.51
CA PRO A 104 19.87 12.47 3.96
C PRO A 104 18.65 11.68 4.45
N ASP A 105 17.62 11.55 3.61
CA ASP A 105 16.40 10.81 3.93
C ASP A 105 16.51 9.34 3.49
N LEU A 106 17.08 9.05 2.31
CA LEU A 106 17.18 7.67 1.84
C LEU A 106 18.30 6.90 2.55
N THR A 107 19.51 7.44 2.69
CA THR A 107 20.69 6.78 3.28
C THR A 107 21.11 5.48 2.57
N ASP A 108 22.23 4.89 3.02
CA ASP A 108 22.78 3.63 2.50
C ASP A 108 22.10 2.36 3.06
N ASP A 109 21.13 2.49 3.97
CA ASP A 109 20.37 1.33 4.43
C ASP A 109 19.66 0.65 3.24
N ARG A 110 19.61 -0.68 3.18
CA ARG A 110 19.04 -1.37 2.01
C ARG A 110 17.53 -1.18 1.87
N ILE A 111 16.80 -1.06 2.98
CA ILE A 111 15.33 -1.05 2.99
C ILE A 111 14.79 0.26 3.55
N PHE A 112 15.39 0.77 4.62
CA PHE A 112 14.81 1.84 5.42
C PHE A 112 15.37 3.21 5.06
N GLY A 113 14.56 4.23 5.27
CA GLY A 113 14.94 5.63 5.21
C GLY A 113 14.14 6.44 6.23
N TYR A 114 14.20 7.75 6.10
CA TYR A 114 13.38 8.70 6.84
C TYR A 114 12.28 9.22 5.94
N LEU A 115 11.09 9.42 6.50
CA LEU A 115 10.00 10.06 5.75
C LEU A 115 10.40 11.49 5.37
N SER A 116 10.55 11.71 4.07
CA SER A 116 11.09 12.97 3.56
C SER A 116 10.17 14.14 3.81
N ARG A 117 10.77 15.31 4.09
CA ARG A 117 10.07 16.59 4.25
C ARG A 117 10.07 17.44 2.98
N LEU A 118 10.68 16.94 1.90
CA LEU A 118 10.78 17.65 0.62
C LEU A 118 9.41 17.84 -0.04
N ASN A 119 9.34 18.85 -0.91
CA ASN A 119 8.20 19.23 -1.71
C ASN A 119 8.60 19.22 -3.19
N MET A 120 7.61 19.16 -4.08
CA MET A 120 7.86 19.05 -5.52
C MET A 120 8.78 20.17 -6.05
N ILE A 121 8.63 21.38 -5.49
CA ILE A 121 9.46 22.53 -5.87
C ILE A 121 10.95 22.33 -5.58
N ASP A 122 11.30 21.51 -4.58
CA ASP A 122 12.70 21.27 -4.20
C ASP A 122 13.46 20.44 -5.26
N PHE A 123 12.73 19.76 -6.16
CA PHE A 123 13.28 19.00 -7.28
C PHE A 123 13.50 19.85 -8.53
N MET A 124 13.04 21.11 -8.53
CA MET A 124 13.10 22.00 -9.68
C MET A 124 14.23 23.01 -9.56
N ASP A 125 14.88 23.32 -10.68
CA ASP A 125 15.77 24.46 -10.77
C ASP A 125 14.93 25.75 -10.81
N HIS A 126 15.05 26.57 -9.78
CA HIS A 126 14.23 27.78 -9.60
C HIS A 126 14.41 28.81 -10.73
N GLU A 127 15.63 28.98 -11.24
CA GLU A 127 15.88 29.92 -12.34
C GLU A 127 15.22 29.42 -13.62
N MET A 128 15.34 28.12 -13.90
CA MET A 128 14.70 27.50 -15.07
C MET A 128 13.18 27.49 -14.98
N LEU A 129 12.62 27.33 -13.77
CA LEU A 129 11.18 27.48 -13.53
C LEU A 129 10.70 28.89 -13.87
N GLU A 130 11.39 29.94 -13.40
CA GLU A 130 11.04 31.34 -13.71
C GLU A 130 11.14 31.64 -15.21
N VAL A 131 12.17 31.10 -15.88
CA VAL A 131 12.32 31.19 -17.33
C VAL A 131 11.15 30.52 -18.04
N MET A 132 10.81 29.29 -17.67
CA MET A 132 9.71 28.55 -18.27
C MET A 132 8.36 29.25 -18.08
N GLN A 133 8.11 29.78 -16.88
CA GLN A 133 6.91 30.59 -16.58
C GLN A 133 6.84 31.86 -17.44
N THR A 134 7.98 32.50 -17.70
CA THR A 134 8.05 33.69 -18.55
C THR A 134 7.75 33.34 -20.01
N VAL A 135 8.39 32.31 -20.55
CA VAL A 135 8.14 31.83 -21.92
C VAL A 135 6.68 31.40 -22.10
N LEU A 136 6.08 30.76 -21.11
CA LEU A 136 4.66 30.39 -21.13
C LEU A 136 3.74 31.62 -21.21
N LYS A 137 4.07 32.71 -20.52
CA LYS A 137 3.29 33.98 -20.54
C LYS A 137 3.38 34.70 -21.88
N GLU A 138 4.49 34.55 -22.60
CA GLU A 138 4.70 35.15 -23.93
C GLU A 138 3.91 34.44 -25.04
N LYS A 139 3.39 33.23 -24.80
CA LYS A 139 2.48 32.56 -25.73
C LYS A 139 1.09 33.19 -25.63
N HIS A 140 0.65 33.87 -26.69
CA HIS A 140 -0.62 34.62 -26.69
C HIS A 140 -1.79 33.93 -27.39
N SER A 141 -1.57 32.76 -28.01
CA SER A 141 -2.60 32.00 -28.71
C SER A 141 -2.33 30.50 -28.72
N GLY A 142 -3.37 29.72 -29.00
CA GLY A 142 -3.27 28.26 -29.17
C GLY A 142 -3.50 27.48 -27.87
N ASN A 143 -3.59 26.17 -28.00
CA ASN A 143 -3.69 25.23 -26.89
C ASN A 143 -2.28 24.84 -26.45
N ILE A 144 -1.93 25.15 -25.21
CA ILE A 144 -0.62 24.92 -24.63
C ILE A 144 -0.75 23.87 -23.54
N LEU A 145 0.07 22.83 -23.60
CA LEU A 145 0.12 21.79 -22.59
C LEU A 145 1.35 22.02 -21.69
N VAL A 146 1.13 22.07 -20.38
CA VAL A 146 2.19 21.95 -19.37
C VAL A 146 2.06 20.57 -18.75
N TYR A 147 3.10 19.74 -18.88
CA TYR A 147 3.01 18.31 -18.65
C TYR A 147 4.08 17.81 -17.67
N GLY A 148 3.67 16.96 -16.74
CA GLY A 148 4.55 16.17 -15.88
C GLY A 148 4.42 16.51 -14.39
N HIS A 149 5.33 15.96 -13.60
CA HIS A 149 5.40 16.20 -12.16
C HIS A 149 5.66 17.67 -11.85
N GLY A 150 4.80 18.29 -11.04
CA GLY A 150 4.84 19.70 -10.71
C GLY A 150 4.41 20.64 -11.85
N ALA A 151 3.67 20.16 -12.86
CA ALA A 151 3.18 21.00 -13.95
C ALA A 151 2.35 22.20 -13.45
N SER A 152 1.62 22.00 -12.35
CA SER A 152 0.88 23.08 -11.67
C SER A 152 1.76 24.17 -11.06
N LEU A 153 3.07 23.93 -10.84
CA LEU A 153 4.01 24.96 -10.37
C LEU A 153 4.49 25.87 -11.51
N VAL A 154 4.52 25.35 -12.74
CA VAL A 154 4.80 26.14 -13.95
C VAL A 154 3.59 26.99 -14.34
N ALA A 155 2.39 26.43 -14.21
CA ALA A 155 1.14 27.13 -14.52
C ALA A 155 0.16 27.05 -13.33
N PRO A 156 0.27 27.94 -12.33
CA PRO A 156 -0.58 27.91 -11.13
C PRO A 156 -2.03 28.29 -11.41
N ASP A 157 -2.31 28.98 -12.52
CA ASP A 157 -3.65 29.41 -12.92
C ASP A 157 -3.93 28.95 -14.36
N PRO A 158 -4.11 27.64 -14.60
CA PRO A 158 -4.41 27.10 -15.92
C PRO A 158 -5.89 27.28 -16.28
N ASP A 159 -6.20 27.18 -17.57
CA ASP A 159 -7.57 27.12 -18.06
C ASP A 159 -8.23 25.75 -17.77
N LEU A 160 -7.42 24.69 -17.76
CA LEU A 160 -7.83 23.34 -17.33
C LEU A 160 -6.72 22.66 -16.51
N LEU A 161 -7.10 22.06 -15.39
CA LEU A 161 -6.25 21.19 -14.58
C LEU A 161 -6.74 19.74 -14.65
N VAL A 162 -6.00 18.91 -15.38
CA VAL A 162 -6.16 17.45 -15.43
C VAL A 162 -5.14 16.81 -14.50
N TYR A 163 -5.59 15.95 -13.59
CA TYR A 163 -4.72 15.23 -12.67
C TYR A 163 -4.69 13.74 -13.01
N ALA A 164 -3.55 13.22 -13.45
CA ALA A 164 -3.35 11.81 -13.78
C ALA A 164 -2.82 11.03 -12.57
N ASP A 165 -3.52 9.97 -12.19
CA ASP A 165 -3.29 9.23 -10.94
C ASP A 165 -3.50 7.72 -11.11
N MET A 166 -2.86 6.93 -10.25
CA MET A 166 -3.05 5.48 -10.15
C MET A 166 -2.70 4.99 -8.75
N ALA A 167 -3.23 3.82 -8.38
CA ALA A 167 -2.89 3.19 -7.11
C ALA A 167 -1.43 2.75 -7.06
N ARG A 168 -0.85 2.78 -5.86
CA ARG A 168 0.58 2.51 -5.69
C ARG A 168 0.93 1.05 -5.93
N TRP A 169 -0.01 0.12 -5.71
CA TRP A 169 0.20 -1.28 -6.12
C TRP A 169 0.52 -1.39 -7.62
N GLU A 170 -0.10 -0.57 -8.48
CA GLU A 170 0.19 -0.57 -9.91
C GLU A 170 1.56 0.06 -10.20
N ILE A 171 1.94 1.13 -9.48
CA ILE A 171 3.31 1.69 -9.55
C ILE A 171 4.34 0.61 -9.23
N GLN A 172 4.12 -0.18 -8.18
CA GLN A 172 5.02 -1.27 -7.80
C GLN A 172 5.12 -2.33 -8.91
N LEU A 173 3.99 -2.70 -9.54
CA LEU A 173 4.01 -3.62 -10.67
C LEU A 173 4.74 -3.06 -11.88
N ARG A 174 4.66 -1.74 -12.14
CA ARG A 174 5.42 -1.08 -13.21
C ARG A 174 6.90 -1.05 -12.91
N MET A 175 7.30 -0.80 -11.66
CA MET A 175 8.71 -0.88 -11.22
C MET A 175 9.26 -2.30 -11.42
N ARG A 176 8.49 -3.34 -11.07
CA ARG A 176 8.89 -4.75 -11.30
C ARG A 176 8.98 -5.15 -12.78
N ARG A 177 8.36 -4.38 -13.66
CA ARG A 177 8.40 -4.56 -15.12
C ARG A 177 9.40 -3.61 -15.81
N ASP A 178 10.19 -2.86 -15.03
CA ASP A 178 11.15 -1.86 -15.51
C ASP A 178 10.52 -0.78 -16.41
N GLU A 179 9.24 -0.47 -16.20
CA GLU A 179 8.45 0.42 -17.07
C GLU A 179 8.51 1.90 -16.65
N VAL A 180 8.89 2.20 -15.41
CA VAL A 180 8.83 3.53 -14.81
C VAL A 180 10.08 3.82 -13.98
N SER A 181 10.37 5.11 -13.79
CA SER A 181 11.42 5.59 -12.90
C SER A 181 10.84 6.33 -11.70
N ASN A 182 11.66 6.54 -10.69
CA ASN A 182 11.37 7.41 -9.57
C ASN A 182 11.42 8.90 -9.96
N LEU A 183 10.88 9.76 -9.08
CA LEU A 183 10.74 11.19 -9.33
C LEU A 183 12.09 11.86 -9.66
N GLY A 184 12.21 12.37 -10.89
CA GLY A 184 13.33 13.20 -11.33
C GLY A 184 14.63 12.47 -11.67
N VAL A 185 14.61 11.15 -11.85
CA VAL A 185 15.78 10.36 -12.26
C VAL A 185 15.40 9.31 -13.30
N ASP A 186 16.38 8.80 -14.04
CA ASP A 186 16.24 7.58 -14.83
C ASP A 186 16.86 6.37 -14.10
N ASN A 187 16.05 5.69 -13.30
CA ASN A 187 16.50 4.56 -12.48
C ASN A 187 15.64 3.30 -12.66
N ARG A 188 14.98 3.16 -13.82
CA ARG A 188 14.15 1.98 -14.15
C ARG A 188 14.90 0.65 -14.06
N GLU A 189 16.22 0.67 -14.26
CA GLU A 189 17.11 -0.51 -14.21
C GLU A 189 17.60 -0.83 -12.78
N GLU A 190 17.30 0.02 -11.79
CA GLU A 190 17.59 -0.30 -10.39
C GLU A 190 16.68 -1.42 -9.88
N THR A 191 17.11 -2.10 -8.81
CA THR A 191 16.29 -3.16 -8.21
C THR A 191 14.95 -2.60 -7.71
N PHE A 192 13.90 -3.42 -7.77
CA PHE A 192 12.58 -3.06 -7.23
C PHE A 192 12.69 -2.54 -5.80
N GLU A 193 13.50 -3.14 -4.94
CA GLU A 193 13.65 -2.70 -3.56
C GLU A 193 14.21 -1.27 -3.44
N GLN A 194 15.16 -0.88 -4.29
CA GLN A 194 15.69 0.48 -4.32
C GLN A 194 14.63 1.47 -4.80
N GLN A 195 13.93 1.14 -5.88
CA GLN A 195 12.88 2.00 -6.43
C GLN A 195 11.71 2.17 -5.46
N TYR A 196 11.29 1.06 -4.83
CA TYR A 196 10.21 1.04 -3.84
C TYR A 196 10.58 1.82 -2.58
N LYS A 197 11.80 1.63 -2.05
CA LYS A 197 12.31 2.42 -0.93
C LYS A 197 12.23 3.92 -1.24
N ARG A 198 12.72 4.33 -2.41
CA ARG A 198 12.62 5.74 -2.84
C ARG A 198 11.16 6.18 -2.98
N GLY A 199 10.29 5.36 -3.57
CA GLY A 199 8.85 5.61 -3.65
C GLY A 199 8.23 5.91 -2.29
N PHE A 200 8.43 5.00 -1.33
CA PHE A 200 7.81 5.03 0.00
C PHE A 200 8.28 6.21 0.86
N PHE A 201 9.60 6.41 0.95
CA PHE A 201 10.18 7.41 1.85
C PHE A 201 10.21 8.82 1.24
N LEU A 202 10.18 8.93 -0.10
CA LEU A 202 10.40 10.19 -0.81
C LEU A 202 9.26 10.49 -1.79
N ASP A 203 9.21 9.81 -2.94
CA ASP A 203 8.43 10.26 -4.10
C ASP A 203 6.95 10.41 -3.78
N TRP A 204 6.36 9.40 -3.14
CA TRP A 204 4.94 9.40 -2.84
C TRP A 204 4.58 10.47 -1.81
N ARG A 205 5.47 10.75 -0.85
CA ARG A 205 5.28 11.83 0.13
C ARG A 205 5.32 13.20 -0.54
N VAL A 206 6.24 13.38 -1.49
CA VAL A 206 6.36 14.61 -2.30
C VAL A 206 5.12 14.80 -3.19
N CYS A 207 4.70 13.76 -3.89
CA CYS A 207 3.55 13.79 -4.79
C CYS A 207 2.23 13.99 -4.02
N ASP A 208 2.03 13.31 -2.89
CA ASP A 208 0.84 13.47 -2.03
C ASP A 208 0.67 14.90 -1.54
N ARG A 209 1.77 15.55 -1.10
CA ARG A 209 1.73 16.96 -0.64
C ARG A 209 1.26 17.90 -1.74
N LEU A 210 1.69 17.66 -2.99
CA LEU A 210 1.21 18.42 -4.13
C LEU A 210 -0.25 18.07 -4.46
N LYS A 211 -0.59 16.78 -4.50
CA LYS A 211 -1.95 16.27 -4.74
C LYS A 211 -2.96 16.97 -3.83
N LYS A 212 -2.73 16.97 -2.51
CA LYS A 212 -3.61 17.60 -1.51
C LYS A 212 -3.85 19.09 -1.76
N LYS A 213 -2.85 19.81 -2.31
CA LYS A 213 -3.00 21.22 -2.69
C LYS A 213 -3.85 21.41 -3.95
N LEU A 214 -4.00 20.38 -4.78
CA LEU A 214 -4.68 20.46 -6.09
C LEU A 214 -6.08 19.85 -6.08
N MET A 215 -6.36 18.86 -5.21
CA MET A 215 -7.63 18.10 -5.20
C MET A 215 -8.89 18.97 -5.14
N HIS A 216 -8.83 20.14 -4.49
CA HIS A 216 -10.00 21.02 -4.37
C HIS A 216 -10.29 21.84 -5.64
N ARG A 217 -9.39 21.83 -6.62
CA ARG A 217 -9.44 22.68 -7.82
C ARG A 217 -9.09 21.97 -9.13
N TRP A 218 -9.00 20.63 -9.14
CA TRP A 218 -8.87 19.89 -10.39
C TRP A 218 -10.17 19.98 -11.21
N ASP A 219 -10.03 20.15 -12.53
CA ASP A 219 -11.18 20.12 -13.44
C ASP A 219 -11.50 18.69 -13.86
N TYR A 220 -10.47 17.86 -13.97
CA TYR A 220 -10.59 16.45 -14.33
C TYR A 220 -9.58 15.58 -13.57
N VAL A 221 -9.98 14.34 -13.31
CA VAL A 221 -9.11 13.29 -12.75
C VAL A 221 -9.06 12.13 -13.74
N LEU A 222 -7.86 11.72 -14.11
CA LEU A 222 -7.57 10.68 -15.07
C LEU A 222 -7.06 9.44 -14.34
N ASP A 223 -7.84 8.35 -14.42
CA ASP A 223 -7.47 6.99 -14.00
C ASP A 223 -6.54 6.38 -15.06
N THR A 224 -5.29 6.13 -14.66
CA THR A 224 -4.26 5.53 -15.49
C THR A 224 -3.81 4.16 -14.98
N ASN A 225 -4.60 3.46 -14.14
CA ASN A 225 -4.22 2.15 -13.61
C ASN A 225 -4.03 1.12 -14.73
N LEU A 226 -4.94 1.11 -15.71
CA LEU A 226 -4.90 0.18 -16.85
C LEU A 226 -4.45 0.90 -18.12
N ARG A 227 -3.26 0.54 -18.61
CA ARG A 227 -2.70 0.98 -19.89
C ARG A 227 -3.69 0.75 -21.03
N ASP A 228 -3.78 1.70 -21.96
CA ASP A 228 -4.65 1.72 -23.15
C ASP A 228 -6.16 1.74 -22.84
N HIS A 229 -6.53 1.74 -21.55
CA HIS A 229 -7.91 1.77 -21.09
C HIS A 229 -8.14 2.87 -20.03
N PRO A 230 -7.76 4.13 -20.33
CA PRO A 230 -7.92 5.23 -19.39
C PRO A 230 -9.39 5.58 -19.18
N LYS A 231 -9.69 6.17 -18.02
CA LYS A 231 -10.99 6.80 -17.76
C LYS A 231 -10.74 8.16 -17.15
N MET A 232 -11.61 9.12 -17.45
CA MET A 232 -11.54 10.46 -16.88
C MET A 232 -12.89 10.81 -16.24
N LEU A 233 -12.83 11.41 -15.06
CA LEU A 233 -13.98 12.04 -14.41
C LEU A 233 -13.82 13.54 -14.42
N THR A 234 -14.94 14.27 -14.46
CA THR A 234 -14.94 15.67 -14.02
C THR A 234 -14.55 15.72 -12.53
N GLY A 235 -13.86 16.78 -12.10
CA GLY A 235 -13.51 17.00 -10.69
C GLY A 235 -14.75 17.05 -9.80
N ARG A 236 -15.88 17.56 -10.31
CA ARG A 236 -17.18 17.52 -9.63
C ARG A 236 -17.66 16.09 -9.39
N ALA A 237 -17.63 15.22 -10.41
CA ALA A 237 -18.07 13.83 -10.26
C ALA A 237 -17.16 13.06 -9.30
N MET A 238 -15.85 13.28 -9.37
CA MET A 238 -14.88 12.72 -8.43
C MET A 238 -15.19 13.15 -6.98
N ASN A 239 -15.32 14.45 -6.72
CA ASN A 239 -15.60 14.97 -5.38
C ASN A 239 -16.93 14.46 -4.81
N ARG A 240 -17.96 14.31 -5.66
CA ARG A 240 -19.24 13.71 -5.27
C ARG A 240 -19.10 12.23 -4.94
N ALA A 241 -18.33 11.48 -5.72
CA ALA A 241 -18.09 10.06 -5.49
C ALA A 241 -17.33 9.82 -4.18
N LEU A 242 -16.29 10.61 -3.92
CA LEU A 242 -15.55 10.58 -2.65
C LEU A 242 -16.48 10.91 -1.48
N SER A 243 -17.27 11.99 -1.57
CA SER A 243 -18.24 12.35 -0.53
C SER A 243 -19.26 11.25 -0.25
N HIS A 244 -19.71 10.57 -1.29
CA HIS A 244 -20.66 9.45 -1.19
C HIS A 244 -20.04 8.23 -0.52
N ALA A 245 -18.75 7.96 -0.75
CA ALA A 245 -18.01 6.87 -0.13
C ALA A 245 -17.99 6.96 1.41
N TYR A 246 -17.80 8.16 1.97
CA TYR A 246 -17.70 8.38 3.43
C TYR A 246 -18.98 8.08 4.21
N THR A 247 -20.13 8.02 3.53
CA THR A 247 -21.43 7.91 4.18
C THR A 247 -21.93 6.46 4.29
N ARG A 248 -21.05 5.49 4.01
CA ARG A 248 -21.41 4.07 3.92
C ARG A 248 -20.19 3.17 4.16
N PRO A 249 -20.40 1.89 4.46
CA PRO A 249 -19.36 0.89 4.32
C PRO A 249 -18.88 0.81 2.85
N PHE A 250 -17.57 0.70 2.67
CA PHE A 250 -16.93 0.40 1.39
C PHE A 250 -15.78 -0.58 1.62
N SER A 251 -15.28 -1.14 0.52
CA SER A 251 -14.06 -1.97 0.51
C SER A 251 -13.12 -1.41 -0.54
N VAL A 252 -11.83 -1.50 -0.27
CA VAL A 252 -10.79 -1.24 -1.27
C VAL A 252 -10.58 -2.50 -2.11
N VAL A 253 -9.90 -2.35 -3.25
CA VAL A 253 -9.62 -3.46 -4.16
C VAL A 253 -8.47 -4.30 -3.58
N PRO A 254 -8.67 -5.61 -3.33
CA PRO A 254 -7.61 -6.47 -2.82
C PRO A 254 -6.54 -6.73 -3.88
N TYR A 255 -5.27 -6.75 -3.44
CA TYR A 255 -4.11 -7.14 -4.26
C TYR A 255 -3.51 -8.44 -3.72
N PHE A 256 -3.12 -9.37 -4.59
CA PHE A 256 -2.60 -10.68 -4.23
C PHE A 256 -1.19 -10.88 -4.77
N ASP A 257 -0.24 -11.32 -3.93
CA ASP A 257 1.16 -11.49 -4.32
C ASP A 257 1.68 -12.90 -3.96
N PRO A 258 2.42 -13.58 -4.86
CA PRO A 258 3.14 -14.80 -4.50
C PRO A 258 4.29 -14.49 -3.53
N GLY A 259 4.81 -15.52 -2.86
CA GLY A 259 5.95 -15.34 -1.97
C GLY A 259 6.69 -16.63 -1.64
N PRO A 260 7.92 -16.53 -1.07
CA PRO A 260 8.75 -17.70 -0.75
C PRO A 260 8.16 -18.68 0.27
N TRP A 261 7.09 -18.29 0.95
CA TRP A 261 6.39 -19.09 1.96
C TRP A 261 4.95 -19.39 1.59
N GLY A 262 4.48 -18.88 0.44
CA GLY A 262 3.07 -18.85 0.07
C GLY A 262 2.44 -20.23 0.01
N GLY A 263 1.16 -20.26 0.38
CA GLY A 263 0.33 -21.43 0.42
C GLY A 263 -0.61 -21.56 -0.77
N GLN A 264 -1.61 -22.43 -0.59
CA GLN A 264 -2.58 -22.79 -1.63
C GLN A 264 -4.03 -22.44 -1.24
N TRP A 265 -4.30 -22.04 0.01
CA TRP A 265 -5.65 -21.83 0.52
C TRP A 265 -6.41 -20.75 -0.25
N MET A 266 -5.74 -19.65 -0.61
CA MET A 266 -6.38 -18.57 -1.36
C MET A 266 -6.81 -18.99 -2.77
N LYS A 267 -6.09 -19.91 -3.42
CA LYS A 267 -6.46 -20.45 -4.76
C LYS A 267 -7.79 -21.17 -4.70
N GLU A 268 -7.98 -21.96 -3.64
CA GLU A 268 -9.18 -22.79 -3.48
C GLU A 268 -10.36 -21.99 -2.95
N THR A 269 -10.14 -21.22 -1.88
CA THR A 269 -11.22 -20.57 -1.13
C THR A 269 -11.64 -19.23 -1.72
N LEU A 270 -10.70 -18.47 -2.30
CA LEU A 270 -10.97 -17.17 -2.92
C LEU A 270 -11.11 -17.25 -4.45
N ASP A 271 -11.01 -18.45 -5.03
CA ASP A 271 -11.09 -18.69 -6.47
C ASP A 271 -10.05 -17.86 -7.26
N LEU A 272 -8.80 -17.86 -6.80
CA LEU A 272 -7.69 -17.22 -7.51
C LEU A 272 -7.15 -18.13 -8.63
N ASP A 273 -6.24 -17.59 -9.44
CA ASP A 273 -5.63 -18.33 -10.54
C ASP A 273 -4.93 -19.60 -10.00
N ARG A 274 -5.28 -20.75 -10.57
CA ARG A 274 -4.75 -22.04 -10.16
C ARG A 274 -3.39 -22.34 -10.79
N GLU A 275 -3.06 -21.66 -11.88
CA GLU A 275 -1.79 -21.80 -12.58
C GLU A 275 -0.65 -21.04 -11.86
N ALA A 276 -0.99 -20.05 -11.01
CA ALA A 276 -0.02 -19.43 -10.12
C ALA A 276 0.59 -20.46 -9.16
N GLU A 277 1.91 -20.37 -8.93
CA GLU A 277 2.63 -21.32 -8.07
C GLU A 277 2.08 -21.34 -6.64
N ASN A 278 1.91 -20.16 -6.05
CA ASN A 278 1.33 -19.96 -4.73
C ASN A 278 0.77 -18.54 -4.59
N TYR A 279 0.11 -18.28 -3.46
CA TYR A 279 -0.13 -16.93 -2.97
C TYR A 279 0.34 -16.85 -1.52
N ALA A 280 1.07 -15.79 -1.19
CA ALA A 280 1.54 -15.53 0.16
C ALA A 280 0.68 -14.45 0.81
N TRP A 281 0.48 -13.33 0.11
CA TRP A 281 -0.22 -12.16 0.62
C TRP A 281 -1.53 -11.90 -0.11
N CYS A 282 -2.56 -11.48 0.62
CA CYS A 282 -3.61 -10.60 0.11
C CYS A 282 -3.58 -9.30 0.91
N PHE A 283 -3.27 -8.21 0.24
CA PHE A 283 -3.36 -6.86 0.78
C PHE A 283 -4.77 -6.35 0.55
N ASN A 284 -5.63 -6.51 1.56
CA ASN A 284 -7.07 -6.25 1.42
C ASN A 284 -7.48 -4.89 1.98
N CYS A 285 -6.68 -4.28 2.86
CA CYS A 285 -6.94 -2.94 3.36
C CYS A 285 -5.65 -2.27 3.83
N ILE A 286 -4.91 -1.72 2.88
CA ILE A 286 -3.81 -0.79 3.08
C ILE A 286 -4.15 0.43 2.22
N PRO A 287 -4.87 1.44 2.75
CA PRO A 287 -5.36 2.54 1.92
C PRO A 287 -4.27 3.31 1.16
N GLU A 288 -3.08 3.35 1.72
CA GLU A 288 -1.88 3.91 1.12
C GLU A 288 -1.48 3.19 -0.17
N GLU A 289 -1.77 1.89 -0.31
CA GLU A 289 -1.36 1.06 -1.45
C GLU A 289 -2.53 0.72 -2.37
N ASN A 290 -3.68 0.35 -1.80
CA ASN A 290 -4.84 -0.14 -2.54
C ASN A 290 -5.57 0.97 -3.30
N SER A 291 -6.33 0.56 -4.31
CA SER A 291 -7.30 1.38 -5.01
C SER A 291 -8.70 1.25 -4.43
N VAL A 292 -9.59 2.17 -4.80
CA VAL A 292 -11.03 2.04 -4.67
C VAL A 292 -11.68 2.19 -6.05
N CYS A 293 -12.66 1.34 -6.35
CA CYS A 293 -13.41 1.42 -7.59
C CYS A 293 -14.73 2.18 -7.41
N LEU A 294 -14.98 3.13 -8.30
CA LEU A 294 -16.17 3.96 -8.37
C LEU A 294 -16.91 3.63 -9.66
N LYS A 295 -18.15 3.15 -9.55
CA LYS A 295 -18.94 2.73 -10.71
C LYS A 295 -19.89 3.82 -11.16
N PHE A 296 -19.74 4.27 -12.41
CA PHE A 296 -20.54 5.29 -13.08
C PHE A 296 -21.22 4.68 -14.32
N GLY A 297 -22.50 4.33 -14.21
CA GLY A 297 -23.16 3.52 -15.23
C GLY A 297 -22.42 2.18 -15.42
N ASP A 298 -21.91 1.94 -16.63
CA ASP A 298 -21.11 0.75 -16.97
C ASP A 298 -19.59 0.96 -16.83
N VAL A 299 -19.15 2.19 -16.55
CA VAL A 299 -17.73 2.50 -16.41
C VAL A 299 -17.28 2.30 -14.97
N LEU A 300 -16.19 1.56 -14.79
CA LEU A 300 -15.49 1.41 -13.52
C LEU A 300 -14.26 2.32 -13.53
N PHE A 301 -14.28 3.35 -12.68
CA PHE A 301 -13.17 4.27 -12.48
C PHE A 301 -12.39 3.85 -11.24
N GLU A 302 -11.08 3.69 -11.38
CA GLU A 302 -10.20 3.24 -10.31
C GLU A 302 -9.29 4.38 -9.84
N THR A 303 -9.21 4.59 -8.54
CA THR A 303 -8.43 5.69 -7.95
C THR A 303 -7.71 5.21 -6.69
N PRO A 304 -6.56 5.78 -6.31
CA PRO A 304 -5.94 5.48 -5.03
C PRO A 304 -6.93 5.62 -3.88
N SER A 305 -7.04 4.61 -3.04
CA SER A 305 -7.96 4.68 -1.90
C SER A 305 -7.52 5.73 -0.87
N VAL A 306 -6.23 6.07 -0.78
CA VAL A 306 -5.73 7.22 0.00
C VAL A 306 -6.36 8.56 -0.39
N ASN A 307 -6.89 8.69 -1.62
CA ASN A 307 -7.64 9.90 -2.01
C ASN A 307 -8.91 10.09 -1.17
N LEU A 308 -9.48 9.00 -0.61
CA LEU A 308 -10.55 9.09 0.39
C LEU A 308 -10.06 9.77 1.67
N VAL A 309 -8.86 9.46 2.14
CA VAL A 309 -8.27 10.10 3.32
C VAL A 309 -7.99 11.58 3.02
N PHE A 310 -7.35 11.87 1.89
CA PHE A 310 -6.91 13.23 1.57
C PHE A 310 -8.04 14.22 1.30
N ALA A 311 -9.15 13.76 0.72
CA ALA A 311 -10.26 14.66 0.40
C ALA A 311 -11.08 15.09 1.64
N ASP A 312 -11.25 14.22 2.64
CA ASP A 312 -11.96 14.58 3.87
C ASP A 312 -11.52 13.69 5.07
N PRO A 313 -10.32 13.93 5.62
CA PRO A 313 -9.71 13.03 6.59
C PRO A 313 -10.52 12.97 7.89
N VAL A 314 -11.09 14.09 8.33
CA VAL A 314 -11.88 14.15 9.58
C VAL A 314 -13.21 13.39 9.42
N LYS A 315 -13.91 13.49 8.27
CA LYS A 315 -15.14 12.72 8.06
C LYS A 315 -14.90 11.22 7.95
N LEU A 316 -13.76 10.80 7.36
CA LEU A 316 -13.43 9.39 7.23
C LEU A 316 -12.91 8.79 8.55
N LEU A 317 -11.96 9.46 9.19
CA LEU A 317 -11.23 8.94 10.36
C LEU A 317 -11.92 9.28 11.69
N GLY A 318 -12.63 10.40 11.75
CA GLY A 318 -13.13 11.00 12.99
C GLY A 318 -12.06 11.78 13.76
N ASP A 319 -12.49 12.72 14.60
CA ASP A 319 -11.60 13.67 15.29
C ASP A 319 -10.51 12.98 16.12
N ALA A 320 -10.86 11.94 16.88
CA ALA A 320 -9.91 11.25 17.77
C ALA A 320 -8.79 10.55 17.00
N VAL A 321 -9.11 9.97 15.85
CA VAL A 321 -8.14 9.28 14.99
C VAL A 321 -7.28 10.30 14.26
N HIS A 322 -7.91 11.31 13.65
CA HIS A 322 -7.20 12.39 12.95
C HIS A 322 -6.25 13.15 13.88
N ALA A 323 -6.67 13.48 15.09
CA ALA A 323 -5.81 14.17 16.07
C ALA A 323 -4.56 13.35 16.46
N ARG A 324 -4.63 12.02 16.37
CA ARG A 324 -3.54 11.12 16.75
C ARG A 324 -2.62 10.77 15.57
N PHE A 325 -3.17 10.58 14.38
CA PHE A 325 -2.44 10.04 13.22
C PHE A 325 -2.35 11.01 12.02
N GLY A 326 -3.04 12.15 12.08
CA GLY A 326 -3.14 13.08 10.96
C GLY A 326 -3.89 12.45 9.78
N ASP A 327 -3.36 12.65 8.58
CA ASP A 327 -3.96 12.17 7.33
C ASP A 327 -3.43 10.77 6.93
N GLU A 328 -3.14 9.93 7.93
CA GLU A 328 -2.73 8.53 7.77
C GLU A 328 -3.89 7.63 8.20
N PHE A 329 -4.18 6.60 7.41
CA PHE A 329 -5.18 5.61 7.82
C PHE A 329 -4.49 4.59 8.73
N PRO A 330 -4.80 4.51 10.03
CA PRO A 330 -3.85 3.97 11.01
C PRO A 330 -3.87 2.44 11.16
N ILE A 331 -4.83 1.76 10.54
CA ILE A 331 -4.99 0.30 10.62
C ILE A 331 -4.95 -0.33 9.25
N ARG A 332 -4.50 -1.59 9.19
CA ARG A 332 -4.46 -2.39 7.99
C ARG A 332 -4.85 -3.84 8.22
N PHE A 333 -5.19 -4.53 7.12
CA PHE A 333 -5.60 -5.94 7.12
C PHE A 333 -5.00 -6.70 5.96
N ASP A 334 -4.28 -7.78 6.27
CA ASP A 334 -3.66 -8.66 5.29
C ASP A 334 -4.03 -10.13 5.54
N PHE A 335 -4.18 -10.90 4.48
CA PHE A 335 -4.19 -12.35 4.57
C PHE A 335 -2.79 -12.90 4.33
N LEU A 336 -2.32 -13.74 5.25
CA LEU A 336 -1.05 -14.44 5.16
C LEU A 336 -1.33 -15.95 5.05
N ASP A 337 -1.15 -16.49 3.86
CA ASP A 337 -1.41 -17.89 3.54
C ASP A 337 -0.12 -18.74 3.61
N THR A 338 0.00 -19.52 4.68
CA THR A 338 1.07 -20.53 4.83
C THR A 338 0.55 -21.96 4.72
N MET A 339 -0.68 -22.15 4.23
CA MET A 339 -1.30 -23.48 4.07
C MET A 339 -0.59 -24.29 3.00
N GLU A 340 0.02 -25.41 3.42
CA GLU A 340 0.93 -26.21 2.57
C GLU A 340 2.18 -25.45 2.13
N GLY A 341 2.47 -24.32 2.77
CA GLY A 341 3.61 -23.46 2.52
C GLY A 341 4.71 -23.56 3.58
N GLY A 342 5.38 -22.43 3.80
CA GLY A 342 6.50 -22.29 4.74
C GLY A 342 6.19 -21.39 5.92
N ASN A 343 7.13 -21.29 6.87
CA ASN A 343 7.10 -20.25 7.90
C ASN A 343 7.24 -18.87 7.24
N LEU A 344 6.67 -17.80 7.79
CA LEU A 344 7.09 -16.43 7.47
C LEU A 344 8.52 -16.17 7.98
N SER A 345 9.09 -14.99 7.77
CA SER A 345 10.36 -14.66 8.44
C SER A 345 10.16 -14.58 9.95
N LEU A 346 11.15 -15.02 10.73
CA LEU A 346 11.27 -14.67 12.14
C LEU A 346 11.64 -13.19 12.24
N GLN A 347 10.84 -12.41 12.94
CA GLN A 347 10.91 -10.97 12.88
C GLN A 347 10.50 -10.29 14.19
N VAL A 348 10.75 -8.99 14.26
CA VAL A 348 10.37 -8.13 15.38
C VAL A 348 10.07 -6.72 14.85
N HIS A 349 9.04 -6.09 15.40
CA HIS A 349 8.66 -4.72 15.03
C HIS A 349 9.30 -3.69 15.96
N PRO A 350 9.64 -2.49 15.47
CA PRO A 350 10.30 -1.47 16.28
C PRO A 350 9.42 -0.98 17.42
N LEU A 351 10.03 -0.61 18.54
CA LEU A 351 9.33 0.15 19.58
C LEU A 351 8.94 1.55 19.06
N THR A 352 7.92 2.17 19.68
CA THR A 352 7.44 3.51 19.28
C THR A 352 8.55 4.57 19.32
N GLU A 353 9.36 4.57 20.38
CA GLU A 353 10.51 5.45 20.53
C GLU A 353 11.57 5.17 19.45
N TYR A 354 11.81 3.90 19.14
CA TYR A 354 12.82 3.49 18.17
C TYR A 354 12.45 3.93 16.76
N ILE A 355 11.19 3.69 16.35
CA ILE A 355 10.74 4.07 15.00
C ILE A 355 10.73 5.58 14.81
N GLN A 356 10.44 6.33 15.88
CA GLN A 356 10.46 7.79 15.86
C GLN A 356 11.88 8.33 15.72
N GLU A 357 12.82 7.83 16.53
CA GLU A 357 14.22 8.29 16.53
C GLU A 357 14.97 7.92 15.25
N HIS A 358 14.67 6.76 14.65
CA HIS A 358 15.47 6.20 13.56
C HIS A 358 14.83 6.30 12.17
N PHE A 359 13.51 6.56 12.09
CA PHE A 359 12.80 6.64 10.80
C PHE A 359 11.77 7.78 10.71
N GLY A 360 11.58 8.55 11.80
CA GLY A 360 10.71 9.73 11.80
C GLY A 360 9.21 9.43 11.84
N MET A 361 8.79 8.22 12.22
CA MET A 361 7.37 7.87 12.39
C MET A 361 6.91 7.97 13.84
N HIS A 362 5.70 8.49 14.06
CA HIS A 362 5.17 8.74 15.41
C HIS A 362 4.41 7.56 16.04
N TYR A 363 4.21 6.49 15.28
CA TYR A 363 3.57 5.26 15.73
C TYR A 363 4.25 4.09 15.03
N THR A 364 4.14 2.90 15.63
CA THR A 364 4.80 1.69 15.16
C THR A 364 3.78 0.65 14.70
N GLN A 365 4.27 -0.44 14.12
CA GLN A 365 3.50 -1.65 13.84
C GLN A 365 3.34 -2.47 15.12
N ASP A 366 2.17 -2.35 15.73
CA ASP A 366 1.63 -3.39 16.60
C ASP A 366 0.70 -4.25 15.73
N GLU A 367 0.71 -5.56 15.92
CA GLU A 367 -0.09 -6.47 15.10
C GLU A 367 -0.72 -7.60 15.91
N SER A 368 -1.60 -8.35 15.26
CA SER A 368 -2.11 -9.60 15.76
C SER A 368 -2.38 -10.58 14.61
N TYR A 369 -2.29 -11.87 14.93
CA TYR A 369 -2.67 -12.96 14.03
C TYR A 369 -3.99 -13.57 14.49
N TYR A 370 -5.02 -13.37 13.67
CA TYR A 370 -6.26 -14.11 13.81
C TYR A 370 -6.27 -15.29 12.82
N LEU A 371 -6.36 -16.52 13.32
CA LEU A 371 -6.35 -17.71 12.47
C LEU A 371 -7.72 -17.91 11.83
N VAL A 372 -7.89 -17.42 10.60
CA VAL A 372 -9.09 -17.63 9.78
C VAL A 372 -9.28 -19.13 9.52
N ASP A 373 -8.18 -19.83 9.28
CA ASP A 373 -8.15 -21.28 9.14
C ASP A 373 -6.80 -21.85 9.62
N ALA A 374 -6.78 -23.13 9.98
CA ALA A 374 -5.59 -23.80 10.47
C ALA A 374 -5.58 -25.28 10.05
N GLY A 375 -4.51 -25.69 9.37
CA GLY A 375 -4.25 -27.07 8.99
C GLY A 375 -3.61 -27.88 10.12
N GLU A 376 -3.32 -29.15 9.85
CA GLU A 376 -2.60 -29.99 10.80
C GLU A 376 -1.19 -29.44 11.05
N GLY A 377 -0.79 -29.35 12.33
CA GLY A 377 0.51 -28.80 12.72
C GLY A 377 0.63 -27.27 12.57
N ALA A 378 -0.49 -26.56 12.35
CA ALA A 378 -0.52 -25.10 12.35
C ALA A 378 0.08 -24.55 13.64
N SER A 379 0.88 -23.48 13.51
CA SER A 379 1.63 -22.94 14.64
C SER A 379 2.01 -21.48 14.46
N VAL A 380 2.33 -20.83 15.57
CA VAL A 380 2.85 -19.45 15.62
C VAL A 380 4.03 -19.42 16.57
N PHE A 381 5.19 -18.96 16.07
CA PHE A 381 6.30 -18.63 16.95
C PHE A 381 6.01 -17.27 17.59
N LEU A 382 6.03 -17.20 18.92
CA LEU A 382 5.70 -15.99 19.66
C LEU A 382 6.38 -15.97 21.03
N GLY A 383 7.23 -14.96 21.24
CA GLY A 383 7.95 -14.77 22.49
C GLY A 383 9.15 -15.69 22.64
N LEU A 384 9.99 -15.36 23.62
CA LEU A 384 11.22 -16.09 23.91
C LEU A 384 10.92 -17.28 24.81
N ARG A 385 11.71 -18.36 24.71
CA ARG A 385 11.69 -19.41 25.73
C ARG A 385 12.16 -18.88 27.08
N GLU A 386 11.76 -19.55 28.15
CA GLU A 386 12.24 -19.22 29.49
C GLU A 386 13.76 -19.39 29.63
N GLY A 387 14.40 -18.43 30.30
CA GLY A 387 15.79 -18.53 30.71
C GLY A 387 16.83 -18.62 29.58
N ILE A 388 16.49 -18.18 28.36
CA ILE A 388 17.43 -18.21 27.24
C ILE A 388 18.67 -17.34 27.49
N ASP A 389 19.80 -17.75 26.92
CA ASP A 389 21.00 -16.91 26.82
C ASP A 389 20.85 -15.94 25.64
N ARG A 390 20.56 -14.67 25.96
CA ARG A 390 20.36 -13.58 24.99
C ARG A 390 21.59 -13.37 24.11
N GLU A 391 22.78 -13.47 24.69
CA GLU A 391 24.01 -13.20 23.97
C GLU A 391 24.41 -14.37 23.07
N ALA A 392 24.06 -15.59 23.46
CA ALA A 392 24.16 -16.74 22.58
C ALA A 392 23.22 -16.62 21.37
N MET A 393 21.96 -16.23 21.59
CA MET A 393 20.99 -16.02 20.50
C MET A 393 21.50 -14.98 19.49
N ILE A 394 21.99 -13.84 19.98
CA ILE A 394 22.54 -12.76 19.15
C ILE A 394 23.73 -13.25 18.33
N ARG A 395 24.70 -13.92 18.97
CA ARG A 395 25.88 -14.47 18.28
C ARG A 395 25.49 -15.48 17.21
N GLU A 396 24.52 -16.36 17.48
CA GLU A 396 24.07 -17.38 16.53
C GLU A 396 23.30 -16.77 15.34
N LEU A 397 22.47 -15.75 15.56
CA LEU A 397 21.83 -14.99 14.47
C LEU A 397 22.87 -14.33 13.56
N GLN A 398 23.86 -13.64 14.14
CA GLN A 398 24.92 -12.96 13.39
C GLN A 398 25.81 -13.95 12.63
N GLU A 399 26.13 -15.09 13.23
CA GLU A 399 26.90 -16.13 12.55
C GLU A 399 26.11 -16.77 11.40
N ALA A 400 24.82 -17.02 11.58
CA ALA A 400 23.94 -17.53 10.53
C ALA A 400 23.86 -16.55 9.34
N GLU A 401 23.71 -15.24 9.60
CA GLU A 401 23.75 -14.21 8.56
C GLU A 401 25.10 -14.19 7.83
N LYS A 402 26.21 -14.22 8.56
CA LYS A 402 27.56 -14.14 7.99
C LYS A 402 27.94 -15.36 7.16
N THR A 403 27.56 -16.56 7.60
CA THR A 403 27.99 -17.83 6.98
C THR A 403 26.95 -18.42 6.03
N GLY A 404 25.73 -17.88 6.01
CA GLY A 404 24.57 -18.57 5.43
C GLY A 404 24.21 -19.85 6.19
N GLY A 405 24.64 -19.94 7.45
CA GLY A 405 24.46 -21.08 8.33
C GLY A 405 23.03 -21.21 8.87
N PHE A 406 22.82 -22.18 9.74
CA PHE A 406 21.51 -22.47 10.35
C PHE A 406 21.34 -21.73 11.68
N PHE A 407 20.15 -21.15 11.89
CA PHE A 407 19.72 -20.65 13.19
C PHE A 407 18.57 -21.54 13.72
N ASP A 408 18.79 -22.14 14.89
CA ASP A 408 17.81 -22.98 15.59
C ASP A 408 16.79 -22.08 16.32
N ALA A 409 15.75 -21.64 15.64
CA ALA A 409 14.74 -20.76 16.22
C ALA A 409 14.01 -21.43 17.41
N ASP A 410 13.75 -22.73 17.34
CA ASP A 410 13.07 -23.49 18.40
C ASP A 410 13.89 -23.54 19.70
N LYS A 411 15.20 -23.31 19.67
CA LYS A 411 16.03 -23.17 20.88
C LYS A 411 15.71 -21.91 21.69
N TYR A 412 15.29 -20.83 21.02
CA TYR A 412 15.18 -19.50 21.63
C TYR A 412 13.77 -18.93 21.65
N VAL A 413 12.92 -19.33 20.71
CA VAL A 413 11.59 -18.76 20.50
C VAL A 413 10.56 -19.84 20.75
N MET A 414 9.50 -19.51 21.48
CA MET A 414 8.44 -20.46 21.77
C MET A 414 7.55 -20.64 20.55
N ASN A 415 7.28 -21.91 20.19
CA ASN A 415 6.41 -22.28 19.09
C ASN A 415 5.08 -22.82 19.62
N TRP A 416 4.00 -22.06 19.41
CA TRP A 416 2.68 -22.36 19.94
C TRP A 416 1.82 -23.09 18.91
N PRO A 417 1.13 -24.18 19.26
CA PRO A 417 0.14 -24.78 18.37
C PRO A 417 -1.01 -23.79 18.15
N ALA A 418 -1.45 -23.67 16.90
CA ALA A 418 -2.49 -22.74 16.50
C ALA A 418 -3.71 -23.51 15.97
N ARG A 419 -4.90 -23.02 16.30
CA ARG A 419 -6.18 -23.57 15.84
C ARG A 419 -6.98 -22.48 15.15
N LYS A 420 -7.93 -22.91 14.34
CA LYS A 420 -8.91 -22.03 13.73
C LYS A 420 -9.60 -21.19 14.81
N HIS A 421 -9.65 -19.89 14.57
CA HIS A 421 -10.17 -18.84 15.44
C HIS A 421 -9.36 -18.53 16.71
N ASP A 422 -8.15 -19.08 16.86
CA ASP A 422 -7.18 -18.54 17.82
C ASP A 422 -6.75 -17.12 17.40
N HIS A 423 -6.41 -16.31 18.40
CA HIS A 423 -5.97 -14.93 18.21
C HIS A 423 -4.69 -14.70 19.03
N PHE A 424 -3.59 -14.41 18.34
CA PHE A 424 -2.26 -14.15 18.91
C PHE A 424 -1.93 -12.66 18.79
N LEU A 425 -1.64 -12.02 19.92
CA LEU A 425 -1.28 -10.60 20.00
C LEU A 425 0.23 -10.42 19.87
N ILE A 426 0.64 -9.37 19.17
CA ILE A 426 2.04 -9.14 18.82
C ILE A 426 2.33 -7.64 19.00
N PRO A 427 2.37 -7.17 20.26
CA PRO A 427 2.79 -5.81 20.52
C PRO A 427 4.25 -5.62 20.14
N ALA A 428 4.60 -4.40 19.74
CA ALA A 428 5.93 -4.09 19.23
C ALA A 428 7.07 -4.52 20.16
N GLY A 429 8.17 -4.97 19.56
CA GLY A 429 9.30 -5.58 20.25
C GLY A 429 9.13 -7.05 20.62
N THR A 430 7.98 -7.67 20.33
CA THR A 430 7.78 -9.13 20.51
C THR A 430 8.35 -9.88 19.31
N ILE A 431 9.26 -10.83 19.54
CA ILE A 431 9.76 -11.71 18.48
C ILE A 431 8.66 -12.70 18.07
N HIS A 432 8.44 -12.85 16.76
CA HIS A 432 7.33 -13.66 16.25
C HIS A 432 7.57 -14.17 14.82
N CYS A 433 6.77 -15.15 14.43
CA CYS A 433 6.65 -15.66 13.06
C CYS A 433 5.35 -16.45 12.92
N SER A 434 4.56 -16.16 11.88
CA SER A 434 3.49 -17.08 11.47
C SER A 434 4.11 -18.38 10.95
N GLY A 435 3.79 -19.50 11.58
CA GLY A 435 4.31 -20.82 11.21
C GLY A 435 3.61 -21.39 9.98
N LYS A 436 3.97 -22.62 9.61
CA LYS A 436 3.32 -23.36 8.52
C LYS A 436 1.84 -23.63 8.82
N ASN A 437 1.07 -23.89 7.77
CA ASN A 437 -0.30 -24.40 7.82
C ASN A 437 -1.32 -23.46 8.49
N GLY A 438 -1.10 -22.15 8.43
CA GLY A 438 -2.04 -21.14 8.91
C GLY A 438 -2.60 -20.31 7.76
N MET A 439 -3.88 -19.96 7.85
CA MET A 439 -4.47 -18.86 7.10
C MET A 439 -4.73 -17.73 8.10
N VAL A 440 -3.80 -16.79 8.18
CA VAL A 440 -3.84 -15.68 9.12
C VAL A 440 -4.52 -14.48 8.49
N LEU A 441 -5.47 -13.85 9.21
CA LEU A 441 -5.81 -12.44 9.05
C LEU A 441 -4.90 -11.66 9.99
N GLU A 442 -3.92 -10.97 9.42
CA GLU A 442 -3.11 -10.00 10.14
C GLU A 442 -3.94 -8.73 10.34
N ILE A 443 -4.06 -8.30 11.58
CA ILE A 443 -4.67 -7.02 11.96
C ILE A 443 -3.55 -6.20 12.56
N SER A 444 -3.22 -5.07 11.94
CA SER A 444 -2.04 -4.31 12.37
C SER A 444 -2.20 -2.82 12.17
N SER A 445 -1.36 -2.04 12.84
CA SER A 445 -1.22 -0.62 12.50
C SER A 445 -0.40 -0.45 11.22
N THR A 446 -0.65 0.63 10.49
CA THR A 446 -0.18 0.84 9.11
C THR A 446 1.33 0.93 8.84
N PRO A 447 2.30 1.13 9.75
CA PRO A 447 3.74 1.22 9.40
C PRO A 447 4.38 -0.09 8.90
N TYR A 448 3.86 -0.70 7.82
CA TYR A 448 4.12 -2.06 7.34
C TYR A 448 5.52 -2.31 6.82
N ILE A 449 6.19 -1.27 6.32
CA ILE A 449 7.55 -1.43 5.81
C ILE A 449 8.54 -1.79 6.93
N PHE A 450 8.28 -1.41 8.19
CA PHE A 450 9.21 -1.53 9.32
C PHE A 450 9.16 -2.89 10.02
N THR A 451 9.40 -3.94 9.26
CA THR A 451 9.56 -5.31 9.80
C THR A 451 11.04 -5.68 9.86
N PHE A 452 11.61 -5.85 11.06
CA PHE A 452 13.00 -6.27 11.19
C PHE A 452 13.11 -7.80 11.15
N LYS A 453 13.49 -8.33 9.99
CA LYS A 453 13.72 -9.76 9.82
C LYS A 453 14.99 -10.16 10.55
N LEU A 454 14.89 -11.14 11.43
CA LEU A 454 16.01 -11.72 12.18
C LEU A 454 16.52 -12.98 11.50
N TRP A 455 15.61 -13.81 11.00
CA TRP A 455 15.94 -15.08 10.35
C TRP A 455 14.89 -15.47 9.32
N ASP A 456 15.32 -16.03 8.19
CA ASP A 456 14.42 -16.41 7.09
C ASP A 456 14.51 -17.90 6.71
N TRP A 457 14.90 -18.75 7.67
CA TRP A 457 14.93 -20.21 7.51
C TRP A 457 15.88 -20.70 6.42
N GLY A 458 16.95 -19.95 6.16
CA GLY A 458 17.94 -20.26 5.13
C GLY A 458 17.41 -20.18 3.69
N ARG A 459 16.25 -19.56 3.50
CA ARG A 459 15.60 -19.46 2.19
C ARG A 459 16.13 -18.29 1.37
N LYS A 460 15.91 -18.40 0.06
CA LYS A 460 16.11 -17.33 -0.90
C LYS A 460 14.76 -16.70 -1.25
N GLY A 461 14.80 -15.44 -1.68
CA GLY A 461 13.67 -14.79 -2.33
C GLY A 461 13.34 -15.43 -3.68
N LEU A 462 12.25 -14.97 -4.29
CA LEU A 462 11.83 -15.42 -5.63
C LEU A 462 12.88 -15.09 -6.71
N ASP A 463 13.75 -14.10 -6.46
CA ASP A 463 14.89 -13.72 -7.29
C ASP A 463 16.13 -14.61 -7.09
N GLY A 464 16.06 -15.61 -6.20
CA GLY A 464 17.16 -16.51 -5.89
C GLY A 464 18.26 -15.89 -4.99
N LYS A 465 18.07 -14.67 -4.46
CA LYS A 465 19.00 -14.01 -3.52
C LYS A 465 18.51 -14.14 -2.08
N PRO A 466 19.39 -14.06 -1.07
CA PRO A 466 18.96 -13.95 0.31
C PRO A 466 18.10 -12.69 0.52
N ARG A 467 16.96 -12.85 1.22
CA ARG A 467 16.14 -11.70 1.61
C ARG A 467 16.93 -10.83 2.60
N PRO A 468 16.69 -9.50 2.62
CA PRO A 468 17.33 -8.63 3.60
C PRO A 468 17.04 -9.10 5.04
N ILE A 469 18.07 -9.05 5.89
CA ILE A 469 18.03 -9.31 7.33
C ILE A 469 18.43 -8.02 8.05
N ASN A 470 17.82 -7.76 9.20
CA ASN A 470 17.93 -6.50 9.92
C ASN A 470 18.28 -6.73 11.39
N ILE A 471 19.18 -7.69 11.67
CA ILE A 471 19.57 -8.11 13.03
C ILE A 471 19.99 -6.92 13.88
N ARG A 472 20.76 -5.97 13.32
CA ARG A 472 21.18 -4.75 14.05
C ARG A 472 20.02 -3.94 14.59
N HIS A 473 18.97 -3.72 13.79
CA HIS A 473 17.78 -3.01 14.26
C HIS A 473 16.96 -3.89 15.21
N GLY A 474 16.77 -5.16 14.86
CA GLY A 474 15.97 -6.10 15.63
C GLY A 474 16.45 -6.28 17.07
N ILE A 475 17.76 -6.45 17.30
CA ILE A 475 18.32 -6.64 18.65
C ILE A 475 18.03 -5.46 19.58
N ASN A 476 18.00 -4.23 19.04
CA ASN A 476 17.74 -3.03 19.83
C ASN A 476 16.28 -2.89 20.28
N VAL A 477 15.36 -3.63 19.67
CA VAL A 477 13.92 -3.49 19.93
C VAL A 477 13.29 -4.73 20.57
N ILE A 478 13.99 -5.87 20.63
CA ILE A 478 13.50 -7.08 21.31
C ILE A 478 13.18 -6.77 22.77
N GLN A 479 11.94 -7.05 23.16
CA GLN A 479 11.47 -7.04 24.53
C GLN A 479 11.76 -8.39 25.17
N TRP A 480 12.93 -8.47 25.82
CA TRP A 480 13.44 -9.73 26.38
C TRP A 480 12.65 -10.27 27.59
N ASP A 481 11.69 -9.52 28.09
CA ASP A 481 10.74 -9.91 29.14
C ASP A 481 9.47 -10.59 28.58
N ARG A 482 9.31 -10.68 27.25
CA ARG A 482 8.23 -11.41 26.59
C ARG A 482 8.56 -12.91 26.51
N THR A 483 8.68 -13.54 27.68
CA THR A 483 9.00 -14.97 27.80
C THR A 483 7.76 -15.85 27.62
N GLU A 484 7.97 -17.15 27.45
CA GLU A 484 6.94 -18.16 27.21
C GLU A 484 5.77 -18.07 28.21
N SER A 485 6.06 -18.00 29.51
CA SER A 485 5.01 -17.86 30.54
C SER A 485 4.23 -16.55 30.39
N TRP A 486 4.94 -15.43 30.22
CA TRP A 486 4.32 -14.12 30.06
C TRP A 486 3.44 -14.06 28.80
N VAL A 487 3.93 -14.60 27.67
CA VAL A 487 3.19 -14.64 26.40
C VAL A 487 1.92 -15.47 26.52
N GLY A 488 2.00 -16.67 27.11
CA GLY A 488 0.83 -17.53 27.28
C GLY A 488 -0.28 -16.86 28.09
N GLU A 489 0.07 -16.08 29.10
CA GLU A 489 -0.90 -15.36 29.94
C GLU A 489 -1.46 -14.09 29.28
N ASN A 490 -0.63 -13.36 28.52
CA ASN A 490 -0.93 -11.98 28.13
C ASN A 490 -1.26 -11.80 26.64
N LEU A 491 -0.81 -12.70 25.75
CA LEU A 491 -0.88 -12.48 24.31
C LEU A 491 -1.75 -13.50 23.55
N ILE A 492 -2.05 -14.66 24.14
CA ILE A 492 -2.79 -15.72 23.45
C ILE A 492 -4.24 -15.73 23.91
N ASN A 493 -5.17 -15.65 22.95
CA ASN A 493 -6.62 -15.81 23.17
C ASN A 493 -7.16 -14.91 24.30
N ARG A 494 -6.67 -13.67 24.36
CA ARG A 494 -7.24 -12.62 25.22
C ARG A 494 -8.60 -12.20 24.68
N ILE A 495 -9.63 -12.88 25.17
CA ILE A 495 -11.01 -12.79 24.69
C ILE A 495 -11.91 -12.44 25.88
N GLU A 496 -12.79 -11.49 25.66
CA GLU A 496 -13.83 -11.08 26.60
C GLU A 496 -15.17 -11.10 25.89
N GLU A 497 -16.15 -11.79 26.45
CA GLU A 497 -17.53 -11.69 25.95
C GLU A 497 -18.08 -10.29 26.23
N VAL A 498 -18.69 -9.68 25.22
CA VAL A 498 -19.26 -8.33 25.29
C VAL A 498 -20.75 -8.41 25.52
N ASP A 499 -21.42 -9.17 24.65
CA ASP A 499 -22.87 -9.34 24.68
C ASP A 499 -23.28 -10.62 23.95
N ARG A 500 -24.51 -11.05 24.19
CA ARG A 500 -25.07 -12.30 23.67
C ARG A 500 -26.58 -12.15 23.49
N GLY A 501 -27.07 -12.68 22.38
CA GLY A 501 -28.50 -12.79 22.12
C GLY A 501 -28.90 -14.15 21.59
N ASP A 502 -30.16 -14.26 21.16
CA ASP A 502 -30.63 -15.45 20.45
C ASP A 502 -29.91 -15.54 19.10
N GLY A 503 -29.17 -16.63 18.90
CA GLY A 503 -28.46 -16.88 17.65
C GLY A 503 -27.13 -16.14 17.46
N TRP A 504 -26.66 -15.32 18.42
CA TRP A 504 -25.39 -14.60 18.28
C TRP A 504 -24.63 -14.36 19.59
N VAL A 505 -23.30 -14.24 19.48
CA VAL A 505 -22.37 -13.84 20.56
C VAL A 505 -21.41 -12.80 20.00
N GLU A 506 -21.19 -11.71 20.71
CA GLU A 506 -20.12 -10.75 20.44
C GLU A 506 -19.00 -10.91 21.47
N GLU A 507 -17.78 -11.02 20.97
CA GLU A 507 -16.57 -11.04 21.76
C GLU A 507 -15.68 -9.88 21.36
N ARG A 508 -15.07 -9.27 22.36
CA ARG A 508 -13.92 -8.41 22.18
C ARG A 508 -12.67 -9.25 22.27
N THR A 509 -11.82 -9.13 21.27
CA THR A 509 -10.57 -9.88 21.13
C THR A 509 -9.44 -8.91 20.79
N GLY A 510 -8.21 -9.41 20.74
CA GLY A 510 -7.07 -8.56 20.40
C GLY A 510 -6.73 -7.53 21.48
N LEU A 511 -6.90 -7.90 22.75
CA LEU A 511 -6.86 -6.97 23.87
C LEU A 511 -5.46 -6.79 24.48
N HIS A 512 -4.55 -6.13 23.76
CA HIS A 512 -3.31 -5.67 24.37
C HIS A 512 -3.37 -4.18 24.69
N ARG A 513 -3.06 -3.81 25.95
CA ARG A 513 -3.16 -2.43 26.45
C ARG A 513 -2.29 -1.37 25.73
N ARG A 514 -1.30 -1.80 24.95
CA ARG A 514 -0.46 -0.89 24.14
C ARG A 514 -1.01 -0.68 22.73
N GLU A 515 -1.89 -1.56 22.28
CA GLU A 515 -2.55 -1.45 20.99
C GLU A 515 -3.73 -0.48 21.09
N PHE A 516 -3.93 0.32 20.05
CA PHE A 516 -5.10 1.19 19.93
C PHE A 516 -6.23 0.54 19.12
N ILE A 517 -5.97 -0.65 18.57
CA ILE A 517 -6.91 -1.41 17.76
C ILE A 517 -7.73 -2.28 18.70
N GLU A 518 -9.04 -2.29 18.50
CA GLU A 518 -9.95 -3.20 19.18
C GLU A 518 -10.64 -4.07 18.15
N THR A 519 -10.56 -5.39 18.32
CA THR A 519 -11.15 -6.35 17.38
C THR A 519 -12.43 -6.92 17.97
N ARG A 520 -13.53 -6.83 17.22
CA ARG A 520 -14.82 -7.45 17.57
C ARG A 520 -15.06 -8.69 16.73
N ARG A 521 -15.35 -9.80 17.38
CA ARG A 521 -15.69 -11.08 16.75
C ARG A 521 -17.14 -11.42 17.05
N HIS A 522 -17.92 -11.60 15.99
CA HIS A 522 -19.32 -11.98 16.09
C HIS A 522 -19.49 -13.42 15.63
N TRP A 523 -20.09 -14.24 16.49
CA TRP A 523 -20.51 -15.60 16.18
C TRP A 523 -21.99 -15.60 15.89
N PHE A 524 -22.39 -16.29 14.83
CA PHE A 524 -23.80 -16.48 14.47
C PHE A 524 -24.10 -17.97 14.36
N THR A 525 -25.17 -18.43 15.01
CA THR A 525 -25.68 -19.80 14.89
C THR A 525 -26.93 -19.88 13.99
N GLY A 526 -27.50 -18.73 13.63
CA GLY A 526 -28.51 -18.56 12.58
C GLY A 526 -27.91 -18.21 11.21
N LYS A 527 -28.72 -18.33 10.14
CA LYS A 527 -28.34 -17.91 8.78
C LYS A 527 -28.51 -16.42 8.55
#